data_AF-A0A0M8Y6V2-F1
#
_entry.id   AF-A0A0M8Y6V2-F1
#
_cell.length_a   1.000
_cell.length_b   1.000
_cell.length_c   1.000
_cell.angle_alpha   90.00
_cell.angle_beta   90.00
_cell.angle_gamma   90.00
#
_symmetry.space_group_name_H-M   'P 1'
#
loop_
_entity.id
_entity.type
_entity.pdbx_description
1 polymer ?
#
loop_
_entity_poly.entity_id
_entity_poly.type
_entity_poly.pdbx_seq_one_letter_code
_entity_poly.pdbx_strand_id
1 'polypeptide(L)'
;MAQDVHLGRVFARACAAEWTRLWTVRATWWFLAAAAVTMVGIATIAGLEAAANPVPPQGGSAWAAAAVTGLPGQFALLALALTAVTSDYATGGIVPSLQWTPRRAVLFLSRAAVAVGTATVLGVLLATAATLASFVTARPLLTLAGGGDVLPDVAFVFAAGSAFALGLAFVLRNTAGTLVTVFLLMLVLPLMLPNFGYPWTSALAEALPGSGAAYLLIGEVPGMTRTSSVVTMLCWAAGALLLGWLRLSRDDANR
;
A
#
# COMPACT_ATOMS: atom_id res chain seq x y z
N MET A 1 -9.14 17.75 -40.21
CA MET A 1 -9.76 16.45 -39.93
C MET A 1 -8.98 15.81 -38.79
N ALA A 2 -9.26 16.22 -37.54
CA ALA A 2 -8.55 15.72 -36.37
C ALA A 2 -9.09 14.35 -36.02
N GLN A 3 -8.27 13.31 -36.15
CA GLN A 3 -8.63 11.98 -35.67
C GLN A 3 -8.89 12.08 -34.17
N ASP A 4 -10.08 11.67 -33.75
CA ASP A 4 -10.39 11.36 -32.36
C ASP A 4 -9.43 10.26 -31.89
N VAL A 5 -8.27 10.66 -31.39
CA VAL A 5 -7.39 9.74 -30.69
C VAL A 5 -8.17 9.28 -29.47
N HIS A 6 -8.71 8.07 -29.56
CA HIS A 6 -9.50 7.43 -28.52
C HIS A 6 -8.80 7.65 -27.18
N LEU A 7 -9.46 8.33 -26.25
CA LEU A 7 -8.89 8.67 -24.93
C LEU A 7 -8.34 7.42 -24.22
N GLY A 8 -8.97 6.25 -24.44
CA GLY A 8 -8.49 4.96 -23.98
C GLY A 8 -7.14 4.52 -24.55
N ARG A 9 -6.84 4.80 -25.84
CA ARG A 9 -5.51 4.50 -26.42
C ARG A 9 -4.42 5.40 -25.83
N VAL A 10 -4.72 6.67 -25.57
CA VAL A 10 -3.78 7.59 -24.91
C VAL A 10 -3.51 7.12 -23.49
N PHE A 11 -4.56 6.77 -22.74
CA PHE A 11 -4.43 6.24 -21.39
C PHE A 11 -3.62 4.95 -21.34
N ALA A 12 -3.91 3.98 -22.22
CA ALA A 12 -3.16 2.72 -22.29
C ALA A 12 -1.66 2.94 -22.58
N ARG A 13 -1.33 3.87 -23.49
CA ARG A 13 0.07 4.24 -23.77
C ARG A 13 0.74 4.92 -22.57
N ALA A 14 0.03 5.79 -21.87
CA ALA A 14 0.53 6.42 -20.65
C ALA A 14 0.80 5.38 -19.54
N CYS A 15 -0.10 4.41 -19.37
CA CYS A 15 0.11 3.29 -18.45
C CYS A 15 1.32 2.44 -18.85
N ALA A 16 1.50 2.13 -20.14
CA ALA A 16 2.66 1.37 -20.61
C ALA A 16 4.00 2.13 -20.36
N ALA A 17 3.99 3.44 -20.55
CA ALA A 17 5.15 4.29 -20.26
C ALA A 17 5.49 4.30 -18.77
N GLU A 18 4.48 4.51 -17.91
CA GLU A 18 4.67 4.49 -16.45
C GLU A 18 5.09 3.11 -15.93
N TRP A 19 4.56 2.03 -16.52
CA TRP A 19 4.99 0.66 -16.21
C TRP A 19 6.48 0.46 -16.52
N THR A 20 6.90 0.83 -17.73
CA THR A 20 8.32 0.74 -18.13
C THR A 20 9.21 1.58 -17.22
N ARG A 21 8.79 2.81 -16.90
CA ARG A 21 9.49 3.70 -15.97
C ARG A 21 9.68 3.05 -14.60
N LEU A 22 8.61 2.52 -14.00
CA LEU A 22 8.65 1.89 -12.68
C LEU A 22 9.67 0.75 -12.62
N TRP A 23 9.74 -0.09 -13.65
CA TRP A 23 10.64 -1.26 -13.66
C TRP A 23 12.09 -0.96 -14.05
N THR A 24 12.36 0.18 -14.68
CA THR A 24 13.72 0.60 -15.06
C THR A 24 14.49 1.26 -13.90
N VAL A 25 13.81 1.72 -12.85
CA VAL A 25 14.44 2.42 -11.73
C VAL A 25 15.01 1.41 -10.72
N ARG A 26 16.30 1.56 -10.38
CA ARG A 26 16.99 0.69 -9.39
C ARG A 26 16.33 0.70 -8.00
N ALA A 27 15.76 1.82 -7.58
CA ALA A 27 15.08 1.94 -6.29
C ALA A 27 13.88 1.00 -6.15
N THR A 28 13.17 0.71 -7.24
CA THR A 28 12.04 -0.24 -7.26
C THR A 28 12.49 -1.62 -6.77
N TRP A 29 13.65 -2.08 -7.21
CA TRP A 29 14.22 -3.37 -6.80
C TRP A 29 14.62 -3.39 -5.33
N TRP A 30 15.10 -2.27 -4.79
CA TRP A 30 15.39 -2.13 -3.36
C TRP A 30 14.12 -2.17 -2.51
N PHE A 31 13.05 -1.50 -2.92
CA PHE A 31 11.77 -1.59 -2.23
C PHE A 31 11.17 -2.99 -2.28
N LEU A 32 11.27 -3.66 -3.44
CA LEU A 32 10.84 -5.05 -3.60
C LEU A 32 11.64 -6.00 -2.71
N ALA A 33 12.96 -5.86 -2.68
CA ALA A 33 13.83 -6.65 -1.81
C ALA A 33 13.49 -6.41 -0.33
N ALA A 34 13.30 -5.16 0.09
CA ALA A 34 12.90 -4.83 1.46
C ALA A 34 11.53 -5.42 1.82
N ALA A 35 10.55 -5.31 0.92
CA ALA A 35 9.23 -5.91 1.11
C ALA A 35 9.31 -7.44 1.22
N ALA A 36 10.07 -8.09 0.33
CA ALA A 36 10.24 -9.54 0.32
C ALA A 36 10.96 -10.05 1.58
N VAL A 37 12.06 -9.41 1.97
CA VAL A 37 12.81 -9.76 3.18
C VAL A 37 11.92 -9.59 4.41
N THR A 38 11.16 -8.50 4.50
CA THR A 38 10.28 -8.25 5.64
C THR A 38 9.14 -9.27 5.68
N MET A 39 8.42 -9.46 4.57
CA MET A 39 7.23 -10.31 4.57
C MET A 39 7.57 -11.79 4.67
N VAL A 40 8.44 -12.28 3.79
CA VAL A 40 8.82 -13.70 3.75
C VAL A 40 9.71 -14.04 4.93
N GLY A 41 10.65 -13.16 5.31
CA GLY A 41 11.55 -13.39 6.44
C GLY A 41 10.84 -13.46 7.79
N ILE A 42 9.87 -12.56 8.05
CA ILE A 42 9.08 -12.65 9.29
C ILE A 42 8.21 -13.92 9.28
N ALA A 43 7.62 -14.27 8.14
CA ALA A 43 6.77 -15.47 8.05
C ALA A 43 7.54 -16.79 8.19
N THR A 44 8.77 -16.87 7.65
CA THR A 44 9.63 -18.04 7.85
C THR A 44 10.00 -18.20 9.32
N ILE A 45 10.42 -17.12 9.98
CA ILE A 45 10.73 -17.11 11.42
C ILE A 45 9.51 -17.57 12.23
N ALA A 46 8.34 -16.97 11.98
CA ALA A 46 7.10 -17.33 12.68
C ALA A 46 6.74 -18.82 12.52
N GLY A 47 6.92 -19.38 11.31
CA GLY A 47 6.67 -20.81 11.09
C GLY A 47 7.70 -21.73 11.76
N LEU A 48 8.97 -21.32 11.82
CA LEU A 48 10.01 -22.04 12.57
C LEU A 48 9.74 -22.02 14.07
N GLU A 49 9.33 -20.88 14.61
CA GLU A 49 8.93 -20.75 16.01
C GLU A 49 7.72 -21.64 16.30
N ALA A 50 6.69 -21.64 15.45
CA ALA A 50 5.54 -22.52 15.58
C ALA A 50 5.93 -24.02 15.62
N ALA A 51 6.91 -24.43 14.81
CA ALA A 51 7.43 -25.80 14.80
C ALA A 51 8.25 -26.15 16.06
N ALA A 52 8.98 -25.19 16.63
CA ALA A 52 9.80 -25.37 17.82
C ALA A 52 9.00 -25.28 19.13
N ASN A 53 7.74 -24.84 19.09
CA ASN A 53 6.90 -24.68 20.28
C ASN A 53 6.61 -26.04 20.95
N PRO A 54 6.81 -26.18 22.28
CA PRO A 54 6.51 -27.42 23.01
C PRO A 54 5.04 -27.84 22.96
N VAL A 55 4.14 -26.87 22.78
CA VAL A 55 2.71 -27.08 22.54
C VAL A 55 2.37 -26.42 21.21
N PRO A 56 2.59 -27.11 20.07
CA PRO A 56 2.47 -26.49 18.77
C PRO A 56 1.00 -26.22 18.44
N PRO A 57 0.68 -25.07 17.81
CA PRO A 57 -0.68 -24.79 17.35
C PRO A 57 -1.04 -25.75 16.22
N GLN A 58 -1.85 -26.77 16.53
CA GLN A 58 -2.29 -27.76 15.54
C GLN A 58 -3.52 -27.25 14.78
N GLY A 59 -3.51 -27.34 13.45
CA GLY A 59 -4.66 -27.01 12.60
C GLY A 59 -4.85 -25.51 12.33
N GLY A 60 -3.91 -24.66 12.73
CA GLY A 60 -3.93 -23.23 12.43
C GLY A 60 -3.82 -22.95 10.92
N SER A 61 -4.32 -21.80 10.48
CA SER A 61 -4.17 -21.36 9.08
C SER A 61 -2.82 -20.66 8.87
N ALA A 62 -2.06 -21.09 7.85
CA ALA A 62 -0.83 -20.40 7.45
C ALA A 62 -1.08 -18.98 6.93
N TRP A 63 -2.32 -18.66 6.53
CA TRP A 63 -2.69 -17.33 6.04
C TRP A 63 -2.64 -16.25 7.13
N ALA A 64 -2.61 -16.64 8.41
CA ALA A 64 -2.32 -15.72 9.51
C ALA A 64 -0.93 -15.04 9.31
N ALA A 65 0.02 -15.71 8.66
CA ALA A 65 1.31 -15.12 8.34
C ALA A 65 1.19 -13.98 7.31
N ALA A 66 0.34 -14.10 6.28
CA ALA A 66 0.08 -13.02 5.33
C ALA A 66 -0.49 -11.77 6.02
N ALA A 67 -1.43 -11.98 6.93
CA ALA A 67 -2.02 -10.95 7.78
C ALA A 67 -0.98 -10.21 8.64
N VAL A 68 -0.22 -10.96 9.44
CA VAL A 68 0.76 -10.41 10.39
C VAL A 68 1.91 -9.70 9.66
N THR A 69 2.40 -10.30 8.58
CA THR A 69 3.55 -9.75 7.84
C THR A 69 3.18 -8.63 6.87
N GLY A 70 1.90 -8.54 6.48
CA GLY A 70 1.38 -7.48 5.62
C GLY A 70 1.52 -6.09 6.24
N LEU A 71 1.31 -5.94 7.55
CA LEU A 71 1.41 -4.65 8.22
C LEU A 71 2.80 -3.99 8.12
N PRO A 72 3.91 -4.66 8.46
CA PRO A 72 5.24 -4.09 8.28
C PRO A 72 5.68 -4.11 6.82
N GLY A 73 5.34 -5.16 6.06
CA GLY A 73 5.72 -5.32 4.65
C GLY A 73 5.16 -4.25 3.72
N GLN A 74 3.97 -3.73 4.02
CA GLN A 74 3.33 -2.72 3.18
C GLN A 74 4.17 -1.44 3.05
N PHE A 75 4.90 -1.01 4.09
CA PHE A 75 5.61 0.28 4.06
C PHE A 75 6.66 0.37 2.94
N ALA A 76 7.30 -0.75 2.59
CA ALA A 76 8.21 -0.79 1.45
C ALA A 76 7.45 -0.60 0.11
N LEU A 77 6.25 -1.17 -0.02
CA LEU A 77 5.41 -0.99 -1.21
C LEU A 77 4.70 0.37 -1.24
N LEU A 78 4.38 0.95 -0.09
CA LEU A 78 3.93 2.34 0.03
C LEU A 78 5.04 3.30 -0.41
N ALA A 79 6.29 3.03 -0.04
CA ALA A 79 7.46 3.78 -0.48
C ALA A 79 7.68 3.65 -2.00
N LEU A 80 7.49 2.47 -2.58
CA LEU A 80 7.49 2.28 -4.03
C LEU A 80 6.39 3.11 -4.70
N ALA A 81 5.17 3.08 -4.17
CA ALA A 81 4.04 3.84 -4.72
C ALA A 81 4.28 5.37 -4.66
N LEU A 82 4.71 5.91 -3.51
CA LEU A 82 4.95 7.36 -3.37
C LEU A 82 6.13 7.83 -4.22
N THR A 83 7.19 7.02 -4.37
CA THR A 83 8.38 7.41 -5.14
C THR A 83 8.11 7.47 -6.64
N ALA A 84 7.10 6.76 -7.15
CA ALA A 84 6.64 6.91 -8.53
C ALA A 84 6.22 8.37 -8.87
N VAL A 85 5.84 9.14 -7.84
CA VAL A 85 5.47 10.56 -7.96
C VAL A 85 6.60 11.47 -7.48
N THR A 86 7.11 11.28 -6.27
CA THR A 86 8.05 12.25 -5.66
C THR A 86 9.40 12.32 -6.37
N SER A 87 9.83 11.27 -7.06
CA SER A 87 11.09 11.26 -7.84
C SER A 87 11.11 12.31 -8.95
N ASP A 88 9.95 12.61 -9.56
CA ASP A 88 9.86 13.64 -10.61
C ASP A 88 9.88 15.05 -10.05
N TYR A 89 9.36 15.23 -8.84
CA TYR A 89 9.45 16.52 -8.16
C TYR A 89 10.88 16.77 -7.65
N ALA A 90 11.58 15.72 -7.21
CA ALA A 90 12.96 15.82 -6.78
C ALA A 90 13.94 16.13 -7.92
N THR A 91 13.69 15.60 -9.13
CA THR A 91 14.57 15.76 -10.30
C THR A 91 14.11 16.83 -11.29
N GLY A 92 12.96 17.46 -11.06
CA GLY A 92 12.33 18.37 -12.03
C GLY A 92 11.68 17.66 -13.23
N GLY A 93 11.64 16.32 -13.25
CA GLY A 93 11.05 15.49 -14.31
C GLY A 93 9.54 15.67 -14.51
N ILE A 94 8.85 16.39 -13.62
CA ILE A 94 7.41 16.65 -13.76
C ILE A 94 7.10 17.54 -14.99
N VAL A 95 7.98 18.50 -15.31
CA VAL A 95 7.81 19.42 -16.45
C VAL A 95 7.84 18.67 -17.79
N PRO A 96 8.88 17.88 -18.13
CA PRO A 96 8.89 17.12 -19.37
C PRO A 96 7.77 16.06 -19.42
N SER A 97 7.39 15.48 -18.29
CA SER A 97 6.26 14.53 -18.22
C SER A 97 4.93 15.16 -18.64
N LEU A 98 4.68 16.40 -18.21
CA LEU A 98 3.48 17.17 -18.59
C LEU A 98 3.53 17.66 -20.03
N GLN A 99 4.72 17.95 -20.57
CA GLN A 99 4.88 18.32 -21.98
C GLN A 99 4.57 17.13 -22.91
N TRP A 100 4.99 15.92 -22.54
CA TRP A 100 4.73 14.71 -23.33
C TRP A 100 3.31 14.18 -23.17
N THR A 101 2.70 14.37 -21.99
CA THR A 101 1.31 14.01 -21.72
C THR A 101 0.50 15.24 -21.29
N PRO A 102 0.06 16.09 -22.24
CA PRO A 102 -0.57 17.38 -21.93
C PRO A 102 -1.92 17.25 -21.19
N ARG A 103 -2.51 16.05 -21.16
CA ARG A 103 -3.73 15.76 -20.42
C ARG A 103 -3.38 15.34 -18.98
N ARG A 104 -3.42 16.31 -18.05
CA ARG A 104 -3.10 16.10 -16.62
C ARG A 104 -3.86 14.94 -15.98
N ALA A 105 -5.14 14.80 -16.30
CA ALA A 105 -5.99 13.70 -15.81
C ALA A 105 -5.46 12.33 -16.26
N VAL A 106 -4.98 12.23 -17.49
CA VAL A 106 -4.42 10.98 -18.03
C VAL A 106 -3.15 10.62 -17.27
N LEU A 107 -2.23 11.57 -17.06
CA LEU A 107 -1.00 11.34 -16.30
C LEU A 107 -1.28 10.94 -14.84
N PHE A 108 -2.20 11.64 -14.17
CA PHE A 108 -2.56 11.34 -12.79
C PHE A 108 -3.15 9.93 -12.66
N LEU A 109 -4.15 9.61 -13.50
CA LEU A 109 -4.81 8.31 -13.46
C LEU A 109 -3.88 7.18 -13.90
N SER A 110 -3.01 7.40 -14.88
CA SER A 110 -2.07 6.36 -15.33
C SER A 110 -1.06 6.02 -14.24
N ARG A 111 -0.53 7.04 -13.55
CA ARG A 111 0.36 6.84 -12.39
C ARG A 111 -0.34 6.14 -11.25
N ALA A 112 -1.54 6.59 -10.91
CA ALA A 112 -2.32 5.94 -9.86
C ALA A 112 -2.58 4.47 -10.20
N ALA A 113 -3.10 4.19 -11.39
CA ALA A 113 -3.40 2.82 -11.81
C ALA A 113 -2.15 1.93 -11.83
N VAL A 114 -1.05 2.40 -12.40
CA VAL A 114 0.18 1.61 -12.49
C VAL A 114 0.83 1.43 -11.12
N ALA A 115 1.08 2.49 -10.36
CA ALA A 115 1.80 2.38 -9.09
C ALA A 115 0.98 1.63 -8.03
N VAL A 116 -0.31 1.95 -7.89
CA VAL A 116 -1.20 1.26 -6.93
C VAL A 116 -1.44 -0.18 -7.37
N GLY A 117 -1.71 -0.41 -8.66
CA GLY A 117 -1.91 -1.77 -9.18
C GLY A 117 -0.68 -2.64 -9.00
N THR A 118 0.51 -2.11 -9.31
CA THR A 118 1.78 -2.82 -9.14
C THR A 118 2.04 -3.15 -7.67
N ALA A 119 1.93 -2.17 -6.78
CA ALA A 119 2.11 -2.38 -5.34
C ALA A 119 1.10 -3.39 -4.77
N THR A 120 -0.15 -3.36 -5.23
CA THR A 120 -1.19 -4.32 -4.82
C THR A 120 -0.85 -5.74 -5.25
N VAL A 121 -0.55 -5.94 -6.54
CA VAL A 121 -0.20 -7.25 -7.09
C VAL A 121 1.04 -7.81 -6.38
N LEU A 122 2.06 -6.99 -6.19
CA LEU A 122 3.28 -7.40 -5.50
C LEU A 122 3.02 -7.71 -4.02
N GLY A 123 2.21 -6.91 -3.34
CA GLY A 123 1.82 -7.15 -1.95
C GLY A 123 1.09 -8.48 -1.78
N VAL A 124 0.13 -8.77 -2.67
CA VAL A 124 -0.57 -10.06 -2.71
C VAL A 124 0.41 -11.20 -2.99
N LEU A 125 1.27 -11.10 -4.00
CA LEU A 125 2.27 -12.13 -4.32
C LEU A 125 3.21 -12.39 -3.13
N LEU A 126 3.70 -11.34 -2.48
CA LEU A 126 4.57 -11.47 -1.31
C LEU A 126 3.82 -12.05 -0.10
N ALA A 127 2.55 -11.71 0.10
CA ALA A 127 1.71 -12.30 1.14
C ALA A 127 1.46 -13.80 0.89
N THR A 128 1.24 -14.20 -0.36
CA THR A 128 1.15 -15.63 -0.73
C THR A 128 2.48 -16.35 -0.51
N ALA A 129 3.60 -15.74 -0.89
CA ALA A 129 4.93 -16.30 -0.66
C ALA A 129 5.24 -16.45 0.84
N ALA A 130 4.89 -15.44 1.64
CA ALA A 130 5.01 -15.47 3.10
C ALA A 130 4.18 -16.61 3.72
N THR A 131 2.93 -16.77 3.26
CA THR A 131 2.05 -17.88 3.68
C THR A 131 2.66 -19.24 3.35
N LEU A 132 3.14 -19.43 2.11
CA LEU A 132 3.77 -20.67 1.69
C LEU A 132 5.04 -20.96 2.49
N ALA A 133 5.85 -19.94 2.76
CA ALA A 133 7.06 -20.07 3.54
C ALA A 133 6.76 -20.50 4.98
N SER A 134 5.78 -19.87 5.64
CA SER A 134 5.31 -20.26 6.97
C SER A 134 4.73 -21.67 6.99
N PHE A 135 3.93 -22.03 5.97
CA PHE A 135 3.37 -23.38 5.84
C PHE A 135 4.46 -24.45 5.71
N VAL A 136 5.50 -24.20 4.91
CA VAL A 136 6.61 -25.14 4.71
C VAL A 136 7.45 -25.29 5.98
N THR A 137 7.77 -24.19 6.67
CA THR A 137 8.59 -24.24 7.89
C THR A 137 7.84 -24.82 9.09
N ALA A 138 6.52 -24.69 9.13
CA ALA A 138 5.68 -25.22 10.21
C ALA A 138 5.08 -26.61 9.93
N ARG A 139 5.49 -27.34 8.88
CA ARG A 139 4.87 -28.65 8.59
C ARG A 139 5.12 -29.67 9.71
N PRO A 140 4.12 -30.52 10.05
CA PRO A 140 2.78 -30.65 9.44
C PRO A 140 1.67 -29.84 10.17
N LEU A 141 2.02 -28.80 10.93
CA LEU A 141 1.14 -28.16 11.92
C LEU A 141 0.07 -27.24 11.33
N LEU A 142 0.42 -26.50 10.28
CA LEU A 142 -0.44 -25.50 9.64
C LEU A 142 -1.17 -26.07 8.41
N THR A 143 -2.29 -25.44 8.06
CA THR A 143 -3.07 -25.73 6.85
C THR A 143 -3.13 -24.53 5.91
N LEU A 144 -3.42 -24.78 4.64
CA LEU A 144 -3.62 -23.72 3.63
C LEU A 144 -5.09 -23.28 3.48
N ALA A 145 -5.98 -23.78 4.34
CA ALA A 145 -7.39 -23.39 4.35
C ALA A 145 -7.58 -21.93 4.79
N GLY A 146 -8.64 -21.27 4.31
CA GLY A 146 -8.99 -19.88 4.67
C GLY A 146 -8.40 -18.79 3.77
N GLY A 147 -7.65 -19.14 2.72
CA GLY A 147 -7.04 -18.14 1.82
C GLY A 147 -8.03 -17.27 1.05
N GLY A 148 -9.23 -17.79 0.78
CA GLY A 148 -10.31 -17.05 0.10
C GLY A 148 -10.82 -15.85 0.89
N ASP A 149 -10.71 -15.87 2.22
CA ASP A 149 -11.18 -14.80 3.10
C ASP A 149 -10.09 -13.75 3.36
N VAL A 150 -8.82 -14.18 3.42
CA VAL A 150 -7.68 -13.32 3.76
C VAL A 150 -7.16 -12.52 2.55
N LEU A 151 -7.06 -13.14 1.38
CA LEU A 151 -6.49 -12.50 0.19
C LEU A 151 -7.20 -11.22 -0.26
N PRO A 152 -8.55 -11.14 -0.25
CA PRO A 152 -9.26 -9.92 -0.61
C PRO A 152 -8.95 -8.76 0.33
N ASP A 153 -8.90 -9.02 1.65
CA ASP A 153 -8.60 -7.98 2.65
C ASP A 153 -7.15 -7.52 2.54
N VAL A 154 -6.20 -8.45 2.32
CA VAL A 154 -4.81 -8.13 1.99
C VAL A 154 -4.73 -7.24 0.74
N ALA A 155 -5.32 -7.67 -0.37
CA ALA A 155 -5.30 -6.91 -1.62
C ALA A 155 -5.90 -5.51 -1.44
N PHE A 156 -7.01 -5.40 -0.71
CA PHE A 156 -7.64 -4.13 -0.42
C PHE A 156 -6.74 -3.20 0.41
N VAL A 157 -6.09 -3.71 1.47
CA VAL A 157 -5.21 -2.93 2.33
C VAL A 157 -4.01 -2.39 1.53
N PHE A 158 -3.36 -3.24 0.73
CA PHE A 158 -2.27 -2.79 -0.15
C PHE A 158 -2.75 -1.77 -1.18
N ALA A 159 -3.92 -1.96 -1.80
CA ALA A 159 -4.48 -1.03 -2.77
C ALA A 159 -4.82 0.33 -2.15
N ALA A 160 -5.60 0.34 -1.07
CA ALA A 160 -6.02 1.57 -0.39
C ALA A 160 -4.84 2.29 0.26
N GLY A 161 -3.91 1.54 0.88
CA GLY A 161 -2.68 2.07 1.45
C GLY A 161 -1.79 2.73 0.40
N SER A 162 -1.53 2.05 -0.72
CA SER A 162 -0.72 2.60 -1.82
C SER A 162 -1.38 3.79 -2.48
N ALA A 163 -2.71 3.77 -2.65
CA ALA A 163 -3.47 4.92 -3.16
C ALA A 163 -3.37 6.13 -2.22
N PHE A 164 -3.48 5.91 -0.91
CA PHE A 164 -3.28 6.93 0.11
C PHE A 164 -1.86 7.52 0.08
N ALA A 165 -0.83 6.68 0.04
CA ALA A 165 0.57 7.11 -0.03
C ALA A 165 0.86 7.90 -1.32
N LEU A 166 0.34 7.44 -2.46
CA LEU A 166 0.46 8.13 -3.75
C LEU A 166 -0.28 9.48 -3.75
N GLY A 167 -1.49 9.55 -3.18
CA GLY A 167 -2.24 10.79 -3.03
C GLY A 167 -1.46 11.81 -2.20
N LEU A 168 -0.91 11.39 -1.05
CA LEU A 168 -0.03 12.22 -0.24
C LEU A 168 1.24 12.62 -0.98
N ALA A 169 1.79 11.77 -1.84
CA ALA A 169 2.95 12.12 -2.66
C ALA A 169 2.65 13.28 -3.63
N PHE A 170 1.48 13.28 -4.27
CA PHE A 170 1.03 14.40 -5.12
C PHE A 170 0.76 15.66 -4.31
N VAL A 171 0.22 15.52 -3.09
CA VAL A 171 0.02 16.65 -2.18
C VAL A 171 1.38 17.21 -1.77
N LEU A 172 2.26 16.42 -1.16
CA LEU A 172 3.46 16.93 -0.48
C LEU A 172 4.63 17.19 -1.42
N ARG A 173 4.70 16.48 -2.56
CA ARG A 173 5.77 16.60 -3.58
C ARG A 173 7.19 16.41 -3.01
N ASN A 174 7.31 15.75 -1.85
CA ASN A 174 8.58 15.48 -1.16
C ASN A 174 8.58 14.05 -0.61
N THR A 175 9.58 13.24 -0.98
CA THR A 175 9.71 11.85 -0.55
C THR A 175 9.75 11.72 0.97
N ALA A 176 10.63 12.48 1.64
CA ALA A 176 10.82 12.36 3.09
C ALA A 176 9.55 12.76 3.85
N GLY A 177 8.96 13.90 3.49
CA GLY A 177 7.71 14.38 4.09
C GLY A 177 6.56 13.39 3.89
N THR A 178 6.41 12.85 2.68
CA THR A 178 5.36 11.87 2.37
C THR A 178 5.52 10.60 3.19
N LEU A 179 6.74 10.07 3.25
CA LEU A 179 7.03 8.85 4.01
C LEU A 179 6.76 9.08 5.50
N VAL A 180 7.24 10.16 6.09
CA VAL A 180 6.98 10.51 7.50
C VAL A 180 5.48 10.61 7.78
N THR A 181 4.72 11.31 6.94
CA THR A 181 3.25 11.43 7.10
C THR A 181 2.54 10.09 6.98
N VAL A 182 2.93 9.24 6.03
CA VAL A 182 2.37 7.88 5.89
C VAL A 182 2.64 7.05 7.14
N PHE A 183 3.88 7.02 7.64
CA PHE A 183 4.23 6.31 8.88
C PHE A 183 3.45 6.86 10.08
N LEU A 184 3.32 8.18 10.19
CA LEU A 184 2.61 8.83 11.28
C LEU A 184 1.14 8.38 11.33
N LEU A 185 0.46 8.39 10.17
CA LEU A 185 -0.98 8.11 10.08
C LEU A 185 -1.31 6.60 10.02
N MET A 186 -0.42 5.78 9.46
CA MET A 186 -0.63 4.33 9.34
C MET A 186 -0.13 3.54 10.55
N LEU A 187 0.88 4.03 11.28
CA LEU A 187 1.54 3.24 12.33
C LEU A 187 1.57 3.97 13.66
N VAL A 188 2.16 5.17 13.70
CA VAL A 188 2.51 5.81 14.98
C VAL A 188 1.27 6.29 15.74
N LEU A 189 0.40 7.07 15.11
CA LEU A 189 -0.80 7.60 15.78
C LEU A 189 -1.79 6.51 16.19
N PRO A 190 -2.15 5.54 15.31
CA PRO A 190 -3.03 4.43 15.70
C PRO A 190 -2.53 3.68 16.94
N LEU A 191 -1.22 3.48 17.05
CA LEU A 191 -0.61 2.76 18.16
C LEU A 191 -0.50 3.60 19.43
N MET A 192 -0.28 4.91 19.31
CA MET A 192 0.00 5.80 20.45
C MET A 192 -1.27 6.40 21.06
N LEU A 193 -2.27 6.75 20.24
CA LEU A 193 -3.46 7.48 20.69
C LEU A 193 -4.29 6.72 21.75
N PRO A 194 -4.51 5.39 21.66
CA PRO A 194 -5.23 4.66 22.70
C PRO A 194 -4.52 4.67 24.07
N ASN A 195 -3.19 4.79 24.09
CA ASN A 195 -2.39 4.74 25.33
C ASN A 195 -2.59 5.97 26.24
N PHE A 196 -3.18 7.05 25.73
CA PHE A 196 -3.50 8.23 26.54
C PHE A 196 -4.72 8.01 27.46
N GLY A 197 -5.52 6.94 27.24
CA GLY A 197 -6.63 6.57 28.12
C GLY A 197 -7.87 7.47 28.02
N TYR A 198 -7.92 8.41 27.07
CA TYR A 198 -9.10 9.25 26.85
C TYR A 198 -10.01 8.68 25.75
N PRO A 199 -11.35 8.78 25.88
CA PRO A 199 -12.27 8.27 24.86
C PRO A 199 -12.07 8.92 23.48
N TRP A 200 -11.78 10.22 23.45
CA TRP A 200 -11.59 10.97 22.20
C TRP A 200 -10.31 10.58 21.47
N THR A 201 -9.24 10.15 22.17
CA THR A 201 -8.01 9.70 21.52
C THR A 201 -8.21 8.33 20.88
N SER A 202 -8.98 7.45 21.52
CA SER A 202 -9.37 6.16 20.95
C SER A 202 -10.25 6.34 19.71
N ALA A 203 -11.26 7.22 19.78
CA ALA A 203 -12.09 7.56 18.63
C ALA A 203 -11.28 8.17 17.47
N LEU A 204 -10.27 9.00 17.78
CA LEU A 204 -9.36 9.53 16.76
C LEU A 204 -8.51 8.41 16.15
N ALA A 205 -8.04 7.44 16.95
CA ALA A 205 -7.32 6.28 16.43
C ALA A 205 -8.19 5.46 15.47
N GLU A 206 -9.44 5.19 15.81
CA GLU A 206 -10.40 4.45 14.97
C GLU A 206 -10.63 5.15 13.60
N ALA A 207 -10.53 6.48 13.56
CA ALA A 207 -10.66 7.27 12.34
C ALA A 207 -9.40 7.30 11.46
N LEU A 208 -8.28 6.73 11.90
CA LEU A 208 -7.03 6.69 11.13
C LEU A 208 -6.98 5.50 10.18
N PRO A 209 -6.30 5.64 9.03
CA PRO A 209 -6.28 4.60 8.03
C PRO A 209 -5.44 3.39 8.47
N GLY A 210 -4.48 3.60 9.39
CA GLY A 210 -3.69 2.52 9.99
C GLY A 210 -4.50 1.56 10.85
N SER A 211 -5.48 2.06 11.60
CA SER A 211 -6.38 1.21 12.40
C SER A 211 -7.27 0.37 11.51
N GLY A 212 -7.75 0.94 10.39
CA GLY A 212 -8.49 0.17 9.38
C GLY A 212 -7.64 -0.92 8.73
N ALA A 213 -6.40 -0.61 8.37
CA ALA A 213 -5.45 -1.59 7.84
C ALA A 213 -5.14 -2.70 8.86
N ALA A 214 -4.90 -2.34 10.13
CA ALA A 214 -4.65 -3.28 11.21
C ALA A 214 -5.86 -4.20 11.45
N TYR A 215 -7.08 -3.65 11.45
CA TYR A 215 -8.30 -4.43 11.61
C TYR A 215 -8.49 -5.46 10.50
N LEU A 216 -8.29 -5.06 9.24
CA LEU A 216 -8.48 -5.95 8.08
C LEU A 216 -7.38 -7.01 7.95
N LEU A 217 -6.15 -6.71 8.38
CA LEU A 217 -5.06 -7.66 8.32
C LEU A 217 -5.03 -8.57 9.55
N ILE A 218 -4.99 -8.02 10.76
CA ILE A 218 -4.72 -8.77 11.99
C ILE A 218 -5.99 -9.12 12.76
N GLY A 219 -7.11 -8.45 12.47
CA GLY A 219 -8.38 -8.66 13.17
C GLY A 219 -8.60 -7.66 14.31
N GLU A 220 -9.29 -8.10 15.36
CA GLU A 220 -9.94 -7.28 16.38
C GLU A 220 -9.17 -6.02 16.83
N VAL A 221 -9.58 -4.87 16.29
CA VAL A 221 -9.30 -3.54 16.85
C VAL A 221 -10.55 -3.10 17.61
N PRO A 222 -10.46 -2.79 18.91
CA PRO A 222 -11.60 -2.36 19.70
C PRO A 222 -12.33 -1.17 19.04
N GLY A 223 -13.67 -1.21 19.04
CA GLY A 223 -14.50 -0.15 18.45
C GLY A 223 -14.66 -0.20 16.93
N MET A 224 -13.90 -1.04 16.22
CA MET A 224 -13.96 -1.13 14.77
C MET A 224 -14.75 -2.34 14.27
N THR A 225 -15.37 -2.16 13.10
CA THR A 225 -16.05 -3.21 12.32
C THR A 225 -15.40 -3.31 10.95
N ARG A 226 -15.60 -4.42 10.24
CA ARG A 226 -15.09 -4.57 8.86
C ARG A 226 -15.54 -3.43 7.96
N THR A 227 -16.82 -3.03 8.05
CA THR A 227 -17.38 -1.93 7.26
C THR A 227 -16.73 -0.59 7.61
N SER A 228 -16.57 -0.26 8.90
CA SER A 228 -15.93 0.99 9.29
C SER A 228 -14.46 1.04 8.84
N SER A 229 -13.72 -0.07 8.93
CA SER A 229 -12.33 -0.17 8.48
C SER A 229 -12.19 0.07 6.98
N VAL A 230 -13.05 -0.57 6.17
CA VAL A 230 -13.08 -0.36 4.71
C VAL A 230 -13.42 1.09 4.37
N VAL A 231 -14.45 1.66 5.01
CA VAL A 231 -14.88 3.05 4.77
C VAL A 231 -13.77 4.03 5.16
N THR A 232 -13.14 3.87 6.33
CA THR A 232 -12.05 4.74 6.77
C THR A 232 -10.89 4.73 5.78
N MET A 233 -10.44 3.55 5.34
CA MET A 233 -9.36 3.44 4.36
C MET A 233 -9.73 4.07 3.01
N LEU A 234 -10.95 3.84 2.52
CA LEU A 234 -11.42 4.46 1.27
C LEU A 234 -11.50 5.98 1.38
N CYS A 235 -12.01 6.52 2.49
CA CYS A 235 -12.09 7.96 2.72
C CYS A 235 -10.70 8.62 2.70
N TRP A 236 -9.72 8.01 3.36
CA TRP A 236 -8.34 8.51 3.35
C TRP A 236 -7.68 8.39 1.98
N ALA A 237 -7.83 7.26 1.30
CA ALA A 237 -7.28 7.06 -0.04
C ALA A 237 -7.90 8.03 -1.05
N ALA A 238 -9.23 8.12 -1.09
CA ALA A 238 -9.96 9.02 -1.98
C ALA A 238 -9.68 10.49 -1.65
N GLY A 239 -9.65 10.85 -0.36
CA GLY A 239 -9.34 12.21 0.08
C GLY A 239 -7.93 12.65 -0.31
N ALA A 240 -6.93 11.80 -0.09
CA ALA A 240 -5.54 12.09 -0.49
C ALA A 240 -5.39 12.19 -2.01
N LEU A 241 -6.03 11.30 -2.78
CA LEU A 241 -6.03 11.37 -4.24
C LEU A 241 -6.74 12.62 -4.77
N LEU A 242 -7.89 12.99 -4.18
CA LEU A 242 -8.63 14.19 -4.54
C LEU A 242 -7.79 15.45 -4.27
N LEU A 243 -7.19 15.55 -3.09
CA LEU A 243 -6.31 16.67 -2.74
C LEU A 243 -5.08 16.73 -3.66
N GLY A 244 -4.48 15.58 -3.97
CA GLY A 244 -3.37 15.46 -4.91
C GLY A 244 -3.76 15.92 -6.32
N TRP A 245 -4.93 15.50 -6.80
CA TRP A 245 -5.49 15.92 -8.08
C TRP A 245 -5.76 17.44 -8.12
N LEU A 246 -6.40 17.98 -7.09
CA LEU A 246 -6.69 19.41 -7.00
C LEU A 246 -5.39 20.22 -7.05
N ARG A 247 -4.35 19.79 -6.33
CA ARG A 247 -3.04 20.45 -6.35
C ARG A 247 -2.39 20.39 -7.73
N LEU A 248 -2.40 19.23 -8.40
CA LEU A 248 -1.87 19.06 -9.76
C LEU A 248 -2.64 19.90 -10.79
N SER A 249 -3.95 20.02 -10.63
CA SER A 249 -4.80 20.77 -11.56
C SER A 249 -4.63 22.29 -11.44
N ARG A 250 -4.37 22.80 -10.23
CA ARG A 250 -4.30 24.25 -9.94
C ARG A 250 -2.90 24.84 -10.09
N ASP A 251 -1.87 24.19 -9.56
CA ASP A 251 -0.58 24.86 -9.34
C ASP A 251 0.35 24.83 -10.55
N ASP A 252 0.24 23.83 -11.43
CA ASP A 252 1.20 23.67 -12.53
C ASP A 252 0.79 24.46 -13.80
N ALA A 253 -0.19 25.37 -13.71
CA ALA A 253 -0.57 26.29 -14.80
C ALA A 253 0.24 27.60 -14.82
N ASN A 254 1.02 27.87 -13.77
CA ASN A 254 1.71 29.14 -13.55
C ASN A 254 3.25 29.03 -13.54
N ARG A 255 3.84 28.00 -14.15
CA ARG A 255 5.30 27.89 -14.32
C ARG A 255 5.66 27.44 -15.73
#